data_AF-A0A285QXY4-F1
#
_entry.id   AF-A0A285QXY4-F1
#
_cell.length_a   1.000
_cell.length_b   1.000
_cell.length_c   1.000
_cell.angle_alpha   90.00
_cell.angle_beta   90.00
_cell.angle_gamma   90.00
#
_symmetry.space_group_name_H-M   'P 1'
#
loop_
_entity.id
_entity.type
_entity.pdbx_description
1 polymer ?
#
loop_
_entity_poly.entity_id
_entity_poly.type
_entity_poly.pdbx_seq_one_letter_code
_entity_poly.pdbx_strand_id
1 'polypeptide(L)'
;MTDIEETTLSIARATDWENRLATYLDRVADEPFGWGTNDCALFVAGAIKAMSADGVDLAAAVRGTYQTKTGAALALRDHAAGTLLRTVRAWVGADKPVSLAKRGDVVMLGRTAIGICVGQYSWFVGEEFGRAGLHLIPTSQCRYAFSVPFDVEGAAHG
;
A
#
# COMPACT_ATOMS: atom_id res chain seq x y z
N MET A 1 -32.53 10.52 10.58
CA MET A 1 -31.89 9.86 9.43
C MET A 1 -30.73 10.75 9.07
N THR A 2 -29.63 10.59 9.78
CA THR A 2 -28.50 11.51 9.71
C THR A 2 -27.58 10.96 8.63
N ASP A 3 -27.47 11.71 7.53
CA ASP A 3 -26.47 11.51 6.50
C ASP A 3 -25.10 11.38 7.15
N ILE A 4 -24.52 10.18 7.05
CA ILE A 4 -23.11 9.99 7.33
C ILE A 4 -22.45 10.43 6.03
N GLU A 5 -21.96 11.67 5.98
CA GLU A 5 -21.01 12.07 4.95
C GLU A 5 -19.86 11.07 4.97
N GLU A 6 -19.80 10.20 3.96
CA GLU A 6 -18.60 9.46 3.61
C GLU A 6 -17.50 10.49 3.42
N THR A 7 -16.70 10.71 4.45
CA THR A 7 -15.48 11.51 4.36
C THR A 7 -14.62 10.82 3.31
N THR A 8 -14.69 11.32 2.08
CA THR A 8 -13.92 10.78 0.97
C THR A 8 -12.47 11.10 1.29
N LEU A 9 -11.73 10.09 1.75
CA LEU A 9 -10.28 10.18 1.92
C LEU A 9 -9.70 10.54 0.56
N SER A 10 -9.33 11.79 0.36
CA SER A 10 -8.78 12.29 -0.89
C SER A 10 -7.31 12.64 -0.65
N ILE A 11 -6.42 12.11 -1.48
CA ILE A 11 -4.97 12.29 -1.35
C ILE A 11 -4.48 13.05 -2.58
N ALA A 12 -3.87 14.22 -2.43
CA ALA A 12 -3.26 14.90 -3.56
C ALA A 12 -2.11 14.05 -4.15
N ARG A 13 -2.15 13.81 -5.47
CA ARG A 13 -1.11 13.03 -6.17
C ARG A 13 0.00 13.95 -6.67
N ALA A 14 1.24 13.55 -6.46
CA ALA A 14 2.37 14.26 -7.05
C ALA A 14 2.33 14.19 -8.59
N THR A 15 2.71 15.26 -9.28
CA THR A 15 2.74 15.28 -10.76
C THR A 15 3.82 14.35 -11.33
N ASP A 16 4.89 14.11 -10.57
CA ASP A 16 6.00 13.20 -10.87
C ASP A 16 5.88 11.85 -10.14
N TRP A 17 4.66 11.44 -9.75
CA TRP A 17 4.45 10.27 -8.89
C TRP A 17 5.05 8.97 -9.44
N GLU A 18 5.09 8.76 -10.77
CA GLU A 18 5.71 7.56 -11.34
C GLU A 18 7.20 7.48 -11.01
N ASN A 19 7.91 8.62 -11.13
CA ASN A 19 9.34 8.71 -10.81
C ASN A 19 9.58 8.55 -9.31
N ARG A 20 8.70 9.12 -8.47
CA ARG A 20 8.77 8.95 -7.01
C ARG A 20 8.53 7.51 -6.59
N LEU A 21 7.56 6.84 -7.22
CA LEU A 21 7.29 5.43 -6.98
C LEU A 21 8.48 4.57 -7.41
N ALA A 22 9.06 4.81 -8.60
CA ALA A 22 10.24 4.08 -9.05
C ALA A 22 11.42 4.26 -8.08
N THR A 23 11.73 5.50 -7.70
CA THR A 23 12.78 5.83 -6.72
C THR A 23 12.55 5.13 -5.38
N TYR A 24 11.30 5.08 -4.91
CA TYR A 24 10.94 4.37 -3.68
C TYR A 24 11.16 2.87 -3.79
N LEU A 25 10.72 2.25 -4.89
CA LEU A 25 10.88 0.81 -5.12
C LEU A 25 12.35 0.43 -5.25
N ASP A 26 13.16 1.23 -5.95
CA ASP A 26 14.60 1.03 -6.08
C ASP A 26 15.29 1.07 -4.71
N ARG A 27 14.94 2.04 -3.86
CA ARG A 27 15.48 2.10 -2.49
C ARG A 27 15.10 0.86 -1.67
N VAL A 28 13.83 0.45 -1.71
CA VAL A 28 13.33 -0.68 -0.93
C VAL A 28 13.86 -2.02 -1.45
N ALA A 29 14.29 -2.09 -2.72
CA ALA A 29 14.89 -3.31 -3.28
C ALA A 29 16.19 -3.73 -2.55
N ASP A 30 16.92 -2.76 -1.99
CA ASP A 30 18.13 -2.98 -1.21
C ASP A 30 17.85 -3.21 0.29
N GLU A 31 16.60 -3.09 0.73
CA GLU A 31 16.18 -3.27 2.13
C GLU A 31 15.68 -4.71 2.35
N PRO A 32 16.23 -5.48 3.29
CA PRO A 32 15.68 -6.80 3.63
C PRO A 32 14.29 -6.66 4.26
N PHE A 33 13.50 -7.73 4.20
CA PHE A 33 12.26 -7.79 4.96
C PHE A 33 12.53 -7.64 6.46
N GLY A 34 11.68 -6.89 7.15
CA GLY A 34 11.73 -6.73 8.60
C GLY A 34 10.42 -6.24 9.17
N TRP A 35 9.88 -6.95 10.16
CA TRP A 35 8.68 -6.50 10.88
C TRP A 35 8.92 -5.14 11.53
N GLY A 36 8.04 -4.17 11.25
CA GLY A 36 8.11 -2.83 11.84
C GLY A 36 9.08 -1.87 11.14
N THR A 37 9.77 -2.33 10.10
CA THR A 37 10.72 -1.54 9.31
C THR A 37 10.40 -1.62 7.82
N ASN A 38 10.53 -2.81 7.24
CA ASN A 38 10.22 -3.11 5.84
C ASN A 38 9.35 -4.38 5.77
N ASP A 39 8.09 -4.24 6.14
CA ASP A 39 7.07 -5.28 5.98
C ASP A 39 5.99 -4.83 4.99
N CYS A 40 5.08 -5.72 4.61
CA CYS A 40 4.09 -5.41 3.58
C CYS A 40 3.21 -4.18 3.88
N ALA A 41 2.87 -3.90 5.14
CA ALA A 41 2.03 -2.76 5.51
C ALA A 41 2.81 -1.44 5.40
N LEU A 42 4.02 -1.41 5.95
CA LEU A 42 4.89 -0.23 5.89
C LEU A 42 5.41 0.04 4.49
N PHE A 43 5.61 -1.02 3.70
CA PHE A 43 5.97 -0.95 2.29
C PHE A 43 4.88 -0.25 1.47
N VAL A 44 3.64 -0.74 1.54
CA VAL A 44 2.52 -0.14 0.81
C VAL A 44 2.27 1.30 1.26
N ALA A 45 2.28 1.56 2.57
CA ALA A 45 2.12 2.91 3.08
C ALA A 45 3.26 3.84 2.62
N GLY A 46 4.50 3.35 2.55
CA GLY A 46 5.65 4.09 2.03
C GLY A 46 5.53 4.42 0.55
N ALA A 47 5.02 3.48 -0.27
CA ALA A 47 4.77 3.72 -1.68
C ALA A 47 3.66 4.78 -1.89
N ILE A 48 2.56 4.70 -1.14
CA ILE A 48 1.49 5.71 -1.18
C ILE A 48 2.03 7.07 -0.75
N LYS A 49 2.81 7.11 0.33
CA LYS A 49 3.49 8.31 0.80
C LYS A 49 4.39 8.92 -0.27
N ALA A 50 5.16 8.11 -0.99
CA ALA A 50 6.02 8.58 -2.07
C ALA A 50 5.24 9.17 -3.25
N MET A 51 4.08 8.59 -3.59
CA MET A 51 3.22 9.07 -4.68
C MET A 51 2.37 10.29 -4.29
N SER A 52 2.22 10.58 -3.01
CA SER A 52 1.47 11.72 -2.49
C SER A 52 2.26 13.03 -2.63
N ALA A 53 1.58 14.12 -2.97
CA ALA A 53 2.18 15.45 -3.03
C ALA A 53 2.67 15.92 -1.65
N ASP A 54 1.85 15.70 -0.60
CA ASP A 54 2.12 16.11 0.78
C ASP A 54 2.85 15.06 1.62
N GLY A 55 3.11 13.88 1.04
CA GLY A 55 3.76 12.78 1.77
C GLY A 55 2.88 12.16 2.85
N VAL A 56 1.59 11.93 2.55
CA VAL A 56 0.63 11.30 3.47
C VAL A 56 1.07 9.87 3.84
N ASP A 57 1.29 9.61 5.14
CA ASP A 57 1.68 8.29 5.66
C ASP A 57 0.50 7.60 6.35
N LEU A 58 -0.20 6.72 5.64
CA LEU A 58 -1.38 6.01 6.15
C LEU A 58 -1.04 5.03 7.28
N ALA A 59 0.23 4.66 7.45
CA ALA A 59 0.70 3.80 8.53
C ALA A 59 1.29 4.58 9.72
N ALA A 60 1.14 5.91 9.78
CA ALA A 60 1.74 6.72 10.85
C ALA A 60 1.39 6.22 12.27
N ALA A 61 0.15 5.77 12.49
CA ALA A 61 -0.30 5.28 13.80
C ALA A 61 0.33 3.94 14.23
N VAL A 62 0.87 3.16 13.29
CA VAL A 62 1.47 1.84 13.56
C VAL A 62 2.98 1.81 13.32
N ARG A 63 3.55 2.83 12.68
CA ARG A 63 4.98 2.90 12.40
C ARG A 63 5.77 3.00 13.70
N GLY A 64 6.75 2.11 13.86
CA GLY A 64 7.62 2.07 15.04
C GLY A 64 6.97 1.50 16.31
N THR A 65 5.72 1.00 16.25
CA THR A 65 5.02 0.44 17.43
C THR A 65 5.24 -1.06 17.61
N TYR A 66 5.83 -1.74 16.63
CA TYR A 66 6.08 -3.19 16.66
C TYR A 66 7.39 -3.56 15.96
N GLN A 67 7.90 -4.75 16.25
CA GLN A 67 9.13 -5.32 15.67
C GLN A 67 9.00 -6.83 15.36
N THR A 68 7.81 -7.40 15.52
CA THR A 68 7.56 -8.83 15.33
C THR A 68 6.27 -9.05 14.57
N LYS A 69 6.10 -10.25 13.97
CA LYS A 69 4.86 -10.66 13.31
C LYS A 69 3.65 -10.55 14.23
N THR A 70 3.78 -11.02 15.46
CA THR A 70 2.70 -10.92 16.46
C THR A 70 2.43 -9.45 16.77
N GLY A 71 3.46 -8.64 16.99
CA GLY A 71 3.33 -7.20 17.21
C GLY A 71 2.61 -6.49 16.06
N ALA A 72 2.90 -6.84 14.81
CA ALA A 72 2.21 -6.30 13.64
C ALA A 72 0.70 -6.63 13.67
N ALA A 73 0.35 -7.88 14.01
CA ALA A 73 -1.05 -8.28 14.16
C ALA A 73 -1.77 -7.55 15.30
N LEU A 74 -1.08 -7.32 16.43
CA LEU A 74 -1.62 -6.52 17.55
C LEU A 74 -1.79 -5.06 17.13
N ALA A 75 -0.81 -4.47 16.44
CA ALA A 75 -0.88 -3.10 15.95
C ALA A 75 -2.05 -2.89 14.99
N LEU A 76 -2.30 -3.85 14.08
CA LEU A 76 -3.48 -3.79 13.21
C LEU A 76 -4.80 -3.86 14.00
N ARG A 77 -4.82 -4.63 15.09
CA ARG A 77 -6.00 -4.77 15.94
C ARG A 77 -6.28 -3.53 16.78
N ASP A 78 -5.23 -2.97 17.37
CA ASP A 78 -5.35 -1.95 18.43
C ASP A 78 -5.30 -0.53 17.85
N HIS A 79 -4.67 -0.33 16.69
CA HIS A 79 -4.41 0.99 16.09
C HIS A 79 -4.84 1.13 14.62
N ALA A 80 -5.40 0.07 14.02
CA ALA A 80 -5.96 0.11 12.67
C ALA A 80 -7.37 -0.49 12.65
N ALA A 81 -7.74 -1.25 11.61
CA ALA A 81 -9.09 -1.74 11.44
C ALA A 81 -9.27 -3.24 11.77
N GLY A 82 -8.43 -3.81 12.63
CA GLY A 82 -8.56 -5.20 13.10
C GLY A 82 -7.79 -6.23 12.28
N THR A 83 -7.90 -6.14 10.95
CA THR A 83 -7.26 -7.08 10.01
C THR A 83 -6.59 -6.33 8.88
N LEU A 84 -5.68 -6.99 8.16
CA LEU A 84 -4.98 -6.38 7.03
C LEU A 84 -5.95 -5.92 5.93
N LEU A 85 -6.92 -6.76 5.54
CA LEU A 85 -7.94 -6.41 4.54
C LEU A 85 -8.81 -5.23 4.97
N ARG A 86 -9.28 -5.23 6.23
CA ARG A 86 -10.07 -4.11 6.74
C ARG A 86 -9.25 -2.83 6.80
N THR A 87 -7.97 -2.94 7.14
CA THR A 87 -7.05 -1.80 7.23
C THR A 87 -6.80 -1.19 5.86
N VAL A 88 -6.54 -2.02 4.83
CA VAL A 88 -6.41 -1.54 3.45
C VAL A 88 -7.70 -0.85 2.99
N ARG A 89 -8.87 -1.43 3.29
CA ARG A 89 -10.15 -0.79 2.95
C ARG A 89 -10.37 0.54 3.67
N ALA A 90 -9.94 0.65 4.92
CA ALA A 90 -9.98 1.90 5.66
C ALA A 90 -8.98 2.93 5.10
N TRP A 91 -7.85 2.48 4.58
CA TRP A 91 -6.81 3.34 3.99
C TRP A 91 -7.19 3.87 2.61
N VAL A 92 -7.71 3.02 1.72
CA VAL A 92 -7.85 3.35 0.30
C VAL A 92 -9.22 3.04 -0.29
N GLY A 93 -10.19 2.60 0.53
CA GLY A 93 -11.55 2.33 0.09
C GLY A 93 -11.80 0.90 -0.39
N ALA A 94 -12.93 0.68 -1.07
CA ALA A 94 -13.38 -0.64 -1.49
C ALA A 94 -12.45 -1.30 -2.52
N ASP A 95 -12.41 -2.63 -2.52
CA ASP A 95 -11.72 -3.38 -3.57
C ASP A 95 -12.46 -3.30 -4.92
N LYS A 96 -11.68 -3.49 -5.98
CA LYS A 96 -12.12 -3.59 -7.37
C LYS A 96 -11.61 -4.89 -8.01
N PRO A 97 -12.16 -5.29 -9.17
CA PRO A 97 -11.62 -6.42 -9.93
C PRO A 97 -10.12 -6.25 -10.21
N VAL A 98 -9.36 -7.33 -9.99
CA VAL A 98 -7.89 -7.33 -10.17
C VAL A 98 -7.47 -7.02 -11.62
N SER A 99 -8.31 -7.36 -12.60
CA SER A 99 -8.11 -6.99 -14.01
C SER A 99 -8.15 -5.47 -14.27
N LEU A 100 -8.68 -4.67 -13.32
CA LEU A 100 -8.72 -3.22 -13.38
C LEU A 100 -7.62 -2.56 -12.54
N ALA A 101 -6.67 -3.36 -12.02
CA ALA A 101 -5.51 -2.84 -11.32
C ALA A 101 -4.62 -2.05 -12.29
N LYS A 102 -4.15 -0.89 -11.84
CA LYS A 102 -3.27 0.04 -12.55
C LYS A 102 -2.00 0.25 -11.73
N ARG A 103 -0.98 0.80 -12.37
CA ARG A 103 0.26 1.17 -11.69
C ARG A 103 -0.03 2.11 -10.51
N GLY A 104 0.54 1.81 -9.35
CA GLY A 104 0.32 2.55 -8.10
C GLY A 104 -0.88 2.08 -7.27
N ASP A 105 -1.70 1.15 -7.78
CA ASP A 105 -2.74 0.53 -6.97
C ASP A 105 -2.16 -0.42 -5.91
N VAL A 106 -2.90 -0.58 -4.83
CA VAL A 106 -2.62 -1.62 -3.83
C VAL A 106 -3.22 -2.92 -4.32
N VAL A 107 -2.47 -4.01 -4.19
CA VAL A 107 -2.96 -5.38 -4.44
C VAL A 107 -2.77 -6.25 -3.21
N MET A 108 -3.59 -7.29 -3.09
CA MET A 108 -3.51 -8.24 -1.98
C MET A 108 -3.44 -9.66 -2.51
N LEU A 109 -2.42 -10.41 -2.08
CA LEU A 109 -2.30 -11.84 -2.31
C LEU A 109 -3.05 -12.60 -1.22
N GLY A 110 -4.09 -13.34 -1.61
CA GLY A 110 -4.97 -14.01 -0.67
C GLY A 110 -5.61 -13.02 0.31
N ARG A 111 -5.23 -13.10 1.59
CA ARG A 111 -5.64 -12.16 2.67
C ARG A 111 -4.50 -11.83 3.63
N THR A 112 -3.27 -12.14 3.25
CA THR A 112 -2.14 -12.23 4.17
C THR A 112 -0.98 -11.30 3.81
N ALA A 113 -0.89 -10.87 2.56
CA ALA A 113 0.17 -9.98 2.09
C ALA A 113 -0.41 -8.94 1.12
N ILE A 114 0.16 -7.73 1.17
CA ILE A 114 -0.16 -6.64 0.25
C ILE A 114 1.08 -6.16 -0.49
N GLY A 115 0.84 -5.57 -1.64
CA GLY A 115 1.88 -5.11 -2.56
C GLY A 115 1.41 -3.94 -3.41
N ILE A 116 2.30 -3.48 -4.28
CA ILE A 116 2.05 -2.37 -5.20
C ILE A 116 2.04 -2.89 -6.64
N CYS A 117 0.96 -2.59 -7.35
CA CYS A 117 0.84 -2.91 -8.77
C CYS A 117 1.76 -2.02 -9.60
N VAL A 118 2.53 -2.62 -10.50
CA VAL A 118 3.36 -1.91 -11.49
C VAL A 118 2.99 -2.25 -12.94
N GLY A 119 1.85 -2.92 -13.14
CA GLY A 119 1.30 -3.34 -14.42
C GLY A 119 0.91 -4.82 -14.39
N GLN A 120 1.48 -5.61 -15.30
CA GLN A 120 1.26 -7.07 -15.34
C GLN A 120 1.81 -7.80 -14.10
N TYR A 121 2.72 -7.14 -13.37
CA TYR A 121 3.31 -7.62 -12.14
C TYR A 121 3.10 -6.63 -11.00
N SER A 122 3.30 -7.13 -9.78
CA SER A 122 3.17 -6.40 -8.53
C SER A 122 4.33 -6.76 -7.60
N TRP A 123 4.84 -5.75 -6.90
CA TRP A 123 5.90 -5.91 -5.92
C TRP A 123 5.33 -6.22 -4.54
N PHE A 124 5.89 -7.24 -3.88
CA PHE A 124 5.55 -7.62 -2.51
C PHE A 124 6.83 -7.68 -1.67
N VAL A 125 6.76 -7.23 -0.42
CA VAL A 125 7.84 -7.40 0.55
C VAL A 125 7.54 -8.64 1.41
N GLY A 126 8.49 -9.57 1.49
CA GLY A 126 8.30 -10.83 2.21
C GLY A 126 9.60 -11.63 2.43
N GLU A 127 9.47 -12.67 3.25
CA GLU A 127 10.48 -13.73 3.40
C GLU A 127 9.97 -14.98 2.66
N GLU A 128 10.38 -15.16 1.41
CA GLU A 128 10.09 -16.37 0.63
C GLU A 128 11.40 -17.03 0.17
N PHE A 129 11.42 -18.38 0.15
CA PHE A 129 12.52 -19.20 -0.37
C PHE A 129 13.93 -18.82 0.13
N GLY A 130 14.05 -18.38 1.38
CA GLY A 130 15.32 -17.98 1.99
C GLY A 130 15.83 -16.60 1.54
N ARG A 131 15.00 -15.78 0.90
CA ARG A 131 15.31 -14.38 0.54
C ARG A 131 14.30 -13.44 1.20
N ALA A 132 14.81 -12.55 2.03
CA ALA A 132 14.09 -11.45 2.64
C ALA A 132 14.20 -10.22 1.72
N GLY A 133 13.08 -9.68 1.24
CA GLY A 133 13.09 -8.48 0.38
C GLY A 133 11.91 -8.41 -0.59
N LEU A 134 12.13 -7.79 -1.75
CA LEU A 134 11.11 -7.64 -2.79
C LEU A 134 10.96 -8.89 -3.66
N HIS A 135 9.71 -9.27 -3.90
CA HIS A 135 9.30 -10.37 -4.77
C HIS A 135 8.33 -9.88 -5.82
N LEU A 136 8.56 -10.27 -7.07
CA LEU A 136 7.72 -9.90 -8.20
C LEU A 136 6.67 -10.99 -8.44
N ILE A 137 5.39 -10.64 -8.29
CA ILE A 137 4.27 -11.58 -8.43
C ILE A 137 3.39 -11.12 -9.60
N PRO A 138 2.91 -12.01 -10.49
CA PRO A 138 1.95 -11.63 -11.50
C PRO A 138 0.69 -11.03 -10.86
N THR A 139 0.28 -9.84 -11.31
CA THR A 139 -0.87 -9.13 -10.73
C THR A 139 -2.14 -9.99 -10.79
N SER A 140 -2.28 -10.83 -11.82
CA SER A 140 -3.39 -11.77 -11.99
C SER A 140 -3.50 -12.84 -10.89
N GLN A 141 -2.44 -13.10 -10.11
CA GLN A 141 -2.49 -14.01 -8.97
C GLN A 141 -3.04 -13.35 -7.70
N CYS A 142 -3.15 -12.02 -7.69
CA CYS A 142 -3.72 -11.29 -6.56
C CYS A 142 -5.22 -11.57 -6.45
N ARG A 143 -5.73 -11.52 -5.22
CA ARG A 143 -7.15 -11.73 -4.92
C ARG A 143 -7.95 -10.43 -4.94
N TYR A 144 -7.34 -9.34 -4.46
CA TYR A 144 -7.97 -8.03 -4.38
C TYR A 144 -7.05 -6.97 -4.98
N ALA A 145 -7.64 -5.92 -5.54
CA ALA A 145 -6.97 -4.70 -5.95
C ALA A 145 -7.75 -3.49 -5.41
N PHE A 146 -7.06 -2.38 -5.15
CA PHE A 146 -7.65 -1.17 -4.57
C PHE A 146 -7.05 0.04 -5.26
N SER A 147 -7.90 0.99 -5.68
CA SER A 147 -7.41 2.29 -6.13
C SER A 147 -7.00 3.09 -4.91
N VAL A 148 -5.78 3.63 -4.90
CA VAL A 148 -5.46 4.70 -3.94
C VAL A 148 -6.32 5.91 -4.31
N PRO A 149 -7.01 6.57 -3.37
CA PRO A 149 -7.98 7.62 -3.67
C PRO A 149 -7.24 8.95 -3.92
N PHE A 150 -6.39 8.92 -4.93
CA PHE A 150 -5.68 10.09 -5.39
C PHE A 150 -6.64 11.03 -6.09
N ASP A 151 -6.63 12.31 -5.69
CA ASP A 151 -7.33 13.36 -6.41
C ASP A 151 -6.78 13.48 -7.83
N VAL A 152 -7.69 13.65 -8.78
CA VAL A 152 -7.36 14.02 -10.15
C VAL A 152 -7.09 15.52 -10.23
N GLU A 153 -6.03 15.99 -9.57
CA GLU A 153 -5.49 17.32 -9.85
C GLU A 153 -4.11 17.16 -10.52
N GLY A 154 -4.06 17.49 -11.81
CA GLY A 154 -2.84 17.31 -12.61
C GLY A 154 -3.01 17.27 -14.13
N ALA A 155 -4.22 17.46 -14.69
CA ALA A 155 -4.34 17.91 -16.08
C ALA A 155 -4.04 19.42 -16.13
N ALA A 156 -2.80 19.81 -15.83
CA ALA A 156 -2.30 21.11 -16.22
C ALA A 156 -2.40 21.17 -17.75
N HIS A 157 -3.35 21.97 -18.24
CA HIS A 157 -3.44 22.32 -19.64
C HIS A 157 -2.16 23.08 -19.99
N GLY A 158 -1.29 22.44 -20.77
CA GLY A 158 -0.16 23.05 -21.46
C GLY A 158 -0.31 22.82 -22.94
#